data_AF-A0A845YRB7-F1
#
_entry.id   AF-A0A845YRB7-F1
#
_cell.length_a   1.000
_cell.length_b   1.000
_cell.length_c   1.000
_cell.angle_alpha   90.00
_cell.angle_beta   90.00
_cell.angle_gamma   90.00
#
_symmetry.space_group_name_H-M   'P 1'
#
loop_
_entity.id
_entity.type
_entity.pdbx_description
1 polymer ?
#
loop_
_entity_poly.entity_id
_entity_poly.type
_entity_poly.pdbx_seq_one_letter_code
_entity_poly.pdbx_strand_id
1 'polypeptide(L)'
;RIRKVANESPELLVGHSYTRYLGDLSGGQILKNIAQRAMNLADDEGVAFYEFDTISDETAFKQKYRSTINVAPVDEAMAERIVDEANDAFGVNMMLFKELEGNLVKAIGQMLFNSLTRGRRRGSTELATAE
;
A
#
# COMPACT_ATOMS: atom_id res chain seq x y z
N ARG A 1 3.37 15.81 8.30
CA ARG A 1 3.96 15.25 9.54
C ARG A 1 5.47 15.02 9.42
N ILE A 2 5.94 14.11 8.55
CA ILE A 2 7.37 13.71 8.46
C ILE A 2 8.39 14.87 8.37
N ARG A 3 8.12 15.92 7.58
CA ARG A 3 9.00 17.11 7.48
C ARG A 3 9.11 17.90 8.79
N LYS A 4 8.03 17.95 9.57
CA LYS A 4 7.99 18.64 10.86
C LYS A 4 8.89 17.92 11.87
N VAL A 5 8.69 16.61 12.01
CA VAL A 5 9.51 15.80 12.94
C VAL A 5 10.98 15.78 12.51
N ALA A 6 11.29 15.75 11.22
CA ALA A 6 12.67 15.85 10.73
C ALA A 6 13.37 17.15 11.18
N ASN A 7 12.63 18.26 11.31
CA ASN A 7 13.19 19.55 11.70
C ASN A 7 13.19 19.79 13.21
N GLU A 8 12.22 19.22 13.94
CA GLU A 8 11.98 19.55 15.35
C GLU A 8 12.37 18.43 16.33
N SER A 9 12.34 17.16 15.91
CA SER A 9 12.63 15.98 16.74
C SER A 9 12.99 14.79 15.85
N PRO A 10 14.20 14.79 15.25
CA PRO A 10 14.59 13.82 14.23
C PRO A 10 14.60 12.37 14.72
N GLU A 11 14.73 12.14 16.03
CA GLU A 11 14.66 10.81 16.65
C GLU A 11 13.32 10.12 16.35
N LEU A 12 12.25 10.90 16.22
CA LEU A 12 10.91 10.40 15.89
C LEU A 12 10.81 9.87 14.46
N LEU A 13 11.78 10.14 13.58
CA LEU A 13 11.85 9.50 12.27
C LEU A 13 11.99 7.98 12.36
N VAL A 14 12.48 7.44 13.48
CA VAL A 14 12.49 5.99 13.73
C VAL A 14 11.08 5.41 13.67
N GLY A 15 10.07 6.11 14.19
CA GLY A 15 8.67 5.70 14.13
C GLY A 15 8.16 5.60 12.68
N HIS A 16 8.47 6.60 11.84
CA HIS A 16 8.12 6.58 10.41
C HIS A 16 8.83 5.45 9.66
N SER A 17 10.13 5.31 9.89
CA SER A 17 10.97 4.27 9.30
C SER A 17 10.45 2.88 9.65
N TYR A 18 10.12 2.64 10.92
CA TYR A 18 9.52 1.40 11.41
C TYR A 18 8.18 1.12 10.74
N THR A 19 7.25 2.08 10.77
CA THR A 19 5.90 1.91 10.22
C THR A 19 5.91 1.64 8.71
N ARG A 20 6.81 2.28 7.95
CA ARG A 20 6.91 2.09 6.49
C ARG A 20 7.73 0.86 6.12
N TYR A 21 9.04 0.88 6.36
CA TYR A 21 9.95 -0.10 5.77
C TYR A 21 9.79 -1.50 6.34
N LEU A 22 9.52 -1.63 7.65
CA LEU A 22 9.26 -2.95 8.23
C LEU A 22 7.90 -3.50 7.76
N GLY A 23 6.92 -2.61 7.52
CA GLY A 23 5.64 -2.95 6.92
C GLY A 23 5.79 -3.43 5.48
N ASP A 24 6.59 -2.74 4.68
CA ASP A 24 6.84 -3.08 3.28
C ASP A 24 7.56 -4.45 3.16
N LEU A 25 8.53 -4.73 4.04
CA LEU A 25 9.20 -6.05 4.15
C LEU A 25 8.37 -7.16 4.83
N SER A 26 7.14 -6.85 5.26
CA SER A 26 6.27 -7.82 5.94
C SER A 26 4.97 -8.02 5.16
N GLY A 27 4.04 -7.07 5.26
CA GLY A 27 2.77 -7.13 4.54
C GLY A 27 2.89 -6.76 3.06
N GLY A 28 3.92 -5.98 2.69
CA GLY A 28 4.12 -5.53 1.31
C GLY A 28 4.25 -6.67 0.31
N GLN A 29 4.91 -7.77 0.68
CA GLN A 29 5.01 -8.95 -0.19
C GLN A 29 3.66 -9.61 -0.50
N ILE A 30 2.69 -9.54 0.43
CA ILE A 30 1.32 -10.00 0.17
C ILE A 30 0.61 -9.00 -0.76
N LEU A 31 0.79 -7.70 -0.52
CA LEU A 31 0.20 -6.65 -1.35
C LEU A 31 0.72 -6.65 -2.80
N LYS A 32 2.02 -6.93 -3.00
CA LYS A 32 2.63 -7.17 -4.33
C LYS A 32 1.84 -8.21 -5.13
N ASN A 33 1.66 -9.37 -4.52
CA ASN A 33 0.93 -10.49 -5.11
C ASN A 33 -0.55 -10.16 -5.40
N ILE A 34 -1.21 -9.40 -4.51
CA ILE A 34 -2.58 -8.95 -4.72
C ILE A 34 -2.64 -7.97 -5.89
N ALA A 35 -1.73 -7.01 -5.95
CA ALA A 35 -1.66 -5.99 -7.00
C ALA A 35 -1.46 -6.61 -8.39
N GLN A 36 -0.49 -7.52 -8.53
CA GLN A 36 -0.22 -8.23 -9.79
C GLN A 36 -1.47 -8.96 -10.30
N ARG A 37 -2.17 -9.70 -9.43
CA ARG A 37 -3.38 -10.45 -9.79
C ARG A 37 -4.56 -9.55 -10.08
N ALA A 38 -4.84 -8.58 -9.22
CA ALA A 38 -6.04 -7.74 -9.32
C ALA A 38 -5.98 -6.80 -10.54
N MET A 39 -4.78 -6.38 -10.95
CA MET A 39 -4.58 -5.48 -12.09
C MET A 39 -4.10 -6.20 -13.36
N ASN A 40 -3.95 -7.53 -13.33
CA ASN A 40 -3.46 -8.35 -14.45
C ASN A 40 -2.16 -7.79 -15.05
N LEU A 41 -1.21 -7.48 -14.17
CA LEU A 41 0.11 -6.95 -14.56
C LEU A 41 0.95 -8.09 -15.15
N ALA A 42 1.70 -7.79 -16.21
CA ALA A 42 2.67 -8.72 -16.76
C ALA A 42 3.93 -8.70 -15.90
N ASP A 43 4.38 -9.88 -15.49
CA ASP A 43 5.61 -10.08 -14.71
C ASP A 43 5.68 -9.15 -13.47
N ASP A 44 6.82 -8.50 -13.23
CA ASP A 44 7.06 -7.57 -12.12
C ASP A 44 6.83 -6.09 -12.49
N GLU A 45 6.24 -5.81 -13.66
CA GLU A 45 5.94 -4.42 -14.05
C GLU A 45 4.85 -3.81 -13.15
N GLY A 46 5.10 -2.61 -12.63
CA GLY A 46 4.16 -1.89 -11.77
C GLY A 46 4.19 -2.26 -10.28
N VAL A 47 5.06 -3.19 -9.87
CA VAL A 47 5.22 -3.59 -8.45
C VAL A 47 6.64 -3.44 -7.89
N ALA A 48 7.52 -2.73 -8.60
CA ALA A 48 8.89 -2.41 -8.17
C ALA A 48 8.98 -1.80 -6.75
N PHE A 49 7.91 -1.19 -6.25
CA PHE A 49 7.82 -0.68 -4.88
C PHE A 49 8.06 -1.75 -3.80
N TYR A 50 7.73 -3.01 -4.09
CA TYR A 50 7.89 -4.14 -3.16
C TYR A 50 9.12 -5.01 -3.47
N GLU A 51 10.00 -4.56 -4.38
CA GLU A 51 11.24 -5.24 -4.73
C GLU A 51 12.43 -4.66 -3.95
N PHE A 52 13.25 -5.52 -3.37
CA PHE A 52 14.36 -5.14 -2.51
C PHE A 52 15.66 -5.83 -2.94
N ASP A 53 16.23 -5.42 -4.08
CA ASP A 53 17.39 -6.07 -4.72
C ASP A 53 18.62 -6.23 -3.81
N THR A 54 18.79 -5.36 -2.82
CA THR A 54 19.92 -5.40 -1.89
C THR A 54 19.64 -6.25 -0.63
N ILE A 55 18.44 -6.80 -0.48
CA ILE A 55 18.00 -7.58 0.68
C ILE A 55 17.78 -9.03 0.22
N SER A 56 18.82 -9.84 0.34
CA SER A 56 18.76 -11.27 -0.05
C SER A 56 18.02 -12.15 0.95
N ASP A 57 17.99 -11.76 2.23
CA ASP A 57 17.27 -12.45 3.30
C ASP A 57 16.47 -11.43 4.11
N GLU A 58 15.18 -11.32 3.78
CA GLU A 58 14.26 -10.41 4.47
C GLU A 58 14.11 -10.75 5.95
N THR A 59 14.17 -12.03 6.33
CA THR A 59 13.98 -12.44 7.74
C THR A 59 15.18 -11.99 8.57
N ALA A 60 16.40 -12.28 8.10
CA ALA A 60 17.61 -11.81 8.75
C ALA A 60 17.68 -10.28 8.81
N PHE A 61 17.30 -9.60 7.71
CA PHE A 61 17.27 -8.13 7.68
C PHE A 61 16.30 -7.56 8.71
N LYS A 62 15.07 -8.10 8.81
CA LYS A 62 14.08 -7.67 9.80
C LYS A 62 14.52 -7.92 11.24
N GLN A 63 15.28 -8.98 11.50
CA GLN A 63 15.86 -9.24 12.82
C GLN A 63 16.94 -8.21 13.16
N LYS A 64 17.86 -7.94 12.22
CA LYS A 64 18.91 -6.92 12.37
C LYS A 64 18.32 -5.51 12.54
N TYR A 65 17.26 -5.18 11.82
CA TYR A 65 16.57 -3.91 11.95
C TYR A 65 16.03 -3.70 13.37
N ARG A 66 15.33 -4.71 13.93
CA ARG A 66 14.82 -4.67 15.31
C ARG A 66 15.94 -4.60 16.34
N SER A 67 17.00 -5.40 16.19
CA SER A 67 18.12 -5.36 17.14
C SER A 67 18.85 -4.02 17.13
N THR A 68 18.93 -3.35 15.98
CA THR A 68 19.50 -1.99 15.85
C THR A 68 18.66 -0.97 16.61
N ILE A 69 17.33 -1.03 16.51
CA ILE A 69 16.44 -0.14 17.26
C ILE A 69 16.55 -0.41 18.78
N ASN A 70 16.62 -1.68 19.20
CA ASN A 70 16.70 -2.05 20.61
C ASN A 70 17.95 -1.49 21.33
N VAL A 71 19.02 -1.20 20.59
CA VAL A 71 20.27 -0.64 21.14
C VAL A 71 20.42 0.85 20.88
N ALA A 72 19.38 1.51 20.36
CA ALA A 72 19.40 2.95 20.13
C ALA A 72 19.61 3.69 21.47
N PRO A 73 20.47 4.72 21.51
CA PRO A 73 20.81 5.44 22.74
C PRO A 73 19.71 6.46 23.10
N VAL A 74 18.52 5.97 23.41
CA VAL A 74 17.36 6.77 23.82
C VAL A 74 16.92 6.37 25.23
N ASP A 75 16.41 7.32 25.99
CA ASP A 75 15.77 7.04 27.27
C ASP A 75 14.34 6.51 27.07
N GLU A 76 13.72 6.05 28.15
CA GLU A 76 12.36 5.50 28.15
C GLU A 76 11.33 6.52 27.65
N ALA A 77 11.47 7.78 28.04
CA ALA A 77 10.56 8.85 27.63
C ALA A 77 10.62 9.11 26.11
N MET A 78 11.82 9.09 25.52
CA MET A 78 11.96 9.19 24.07
C MET A 78 11.47 7.93 23.36
N ALA A 79 11.69 6.73 23.93
CA ALA A 79 11.16 5.49 23.37
C ALA A 79 9.62 5.51 23.29
N GLU A 80 8.94 5.98 24.34
CA GLU A 80 7.48 6.19 24.33
C GLU A 80 7.06 7.17 23.23
N ARG A 81 7.75 8.30 23.09
CA ARG A 81 7.47 9.26 22.02
C ARG A 81 7.66 8.68 20.61
N ILE A 82 8.63 7.78 20.41
CA ILE A 82 8.84 7.08 19.14
C ILE A 82 7.67 6.12 18.86
N VAL A 83 7.15 5.43 19.88
CA VAL A 83 5.97 4.57 19.75
C VAL A 83 4.73 5.40 19.39
N ASP A 84 4.53 6.55 20.04
CA ASP A 84 3.43 7.47 19.73
C ASP A 84 3.54 7.99 18.29
N GLU A 85 4.74 8.37 17.83
CA GLU A 85 4.95 8.78 16.44
C GLU A 85 4.68 7.63 15.46
N ALA A 86 5.01 6.38 15.81
CA ALA A 86 4.72 5.23 14.97
C ALA A 86 3.21 5.03 14.80
N ASN A 87 2.42 5.23 15.87
CA ASN A 87 0.95 5.22 15.83
C ASN A 87 0.41 6.37 14.98
N ASP A 88 0.93 7.59 15.14
CA ASP A 88 0.59 8.74 14.29
C ASP A 88 0.86 8.45 12.81
N ALA A 89 2.05 7.89 12.51
CA ALA A 89 2.43 7.52 11.15
C ALA A 89 1.47 6.47 10.57
N PHE A 90 1.07 5.47 11.35
CA PHE A 90 0.08 4.48 10.93
C PHE A 90 -1.27 5.13 10.66
N GLY A 91 -1.72 6.04 11.52
CA GLY A 91 -2.95 6.82 11.33
C GLY A 91 -2.95 7.63 10.04
N VAL A 92 -1.83 8.29 9.71
CA VAL A 92 -1.69 9.04 8.45
C VAL A 92 -1.74 8.11 7.23
N ASN A 93 -1.13 6.92 7.30
CA ASN A 93 -1.25 5.92 6.23
C ASN A 93 -2.72 5.48 6.04
N MET A 94 -3.47 5.30 7.12
CA MET A 94 -4.90 4.95 7.03
C MET A 94 -5.74 6.08 6.44
N MET A 95 -5.45 7.33 6.77
CA MET A 95 -6.14 8.48 6.17
C MET A 95 -5.93 8.54 4.65
N LEU A 96 -4.71 8.27 4.17
CA LEU A 96 -4.41 8.20 2.74
C LEU A 96 -5.29 7.14 2.03
N PHE A 97 -5.47 5.96 2.61
CA PHE A 97 -6.34 4.94 2.03
C PHE A 97 -7.82 5.36 2.03
N LYS A 98 -8.30 6.03 3.08
CA LYS A 98 -9.67 6.54 3.14
C LYS A 98 -9.95 7.59 2.06
N GLU A 99 -8.98 8.44 1.74
CA GLU A 99 -9.12 9.42 0.64
C GLU A 99 -9.34 8.75 -0.72
N LEU A 100 -8.86 7.52 -0.91
CA LEU A 100 -9.02 6.76 -2.15
C LEU A 100 -10.33 5.96 -2.23
N GLU A 101 -11.06 5.81 -1.12
CA GLU A 101 -12.28 4.99 -1.04
C GLU A 101 -13.37 5.46 -2.01
N GLY A 102 -13.57 6.78 -2.12
CA GLY A 102 -14.55 7.35 -3.06
C GLY A 102 -14.23 7.05 -4.53
N ASN A 103 -12.94 7.04 -4.89
CA ASN A 103 -12.50 6.69 -6.24
C ASN A 103 -12.77 5.22 -6.56
N LEU A 104 -12.58 4.32 -5.57
CA LEU A 104 -12.85 2.89 -5.72
C LEU A 104 -14.33 2.61 -5.96
N VAL A 105 -15.22 3.22 -5.16
CA VAL A 105 -16.68 3.07 -5.32
C VAL A 105 -17.13 3.48 -6.71
N LYS A 106 -16.62 4.62 -7.20
CA LYS A 106 -16.92 5.12 -8.55
C LYS A 106 -16.43 4.15 -9.64
N ALA A 107 -15.21 3.63 -9.51
CA ALA A 107 -14.63 2.70 -10.48
C ALA A 107 -15.43 1.39 -10.56
N ILE A 108 -15.84 0.83 -9.41
CA ILE A 108 -16.69 -0.37 -9.35
C ILE A 108 -18.05 -0.09 -10.01
N GLY A 109 -18.69 1.04 -9.68
CA GLY A 109 -19.97 1.43 -10.28
C GLY A 109 -19.89 1.55 -11.81
N GLN A 110 -18.80 2.12 -12.33
CA GLN A 110 -18.58 2.26 -13.77
C GLN A 110 -18.32 0.91 -14.46
N MET A 111 -17.55 0.01 -13.83
CA MET A 111 -17.36 -1.35 -14.35
C MET A 111 -18.69 -2.14 -14.40
N LEU A 112 -19.51 -2.06 -13.35
CA LEU A 112 -20.83 -2.69 -13.31
C LEU A 112 -21.77 -2.14 -14.39
N PHE A 113 -21.83 -0.81 -14.54
CA PHE A 113 -22.63 -0.17 -15.58
C PHE A 113 -22.19 -0.58 -17.00
N ASN A 114 -20.89 -0.60 -17.27
CA ASN A 114 -20.34 -1.01 -18.56
C ASN A 114 -20.63 -2.48 -18.87
N SER A 115 -20.58 -3.35 -17.85
CA SER A 115 -20.94 -4.77 -17.99
C SER A 115 -22.43 -4.95 -18.34
N LEU A 116 -23.31 -4.23 -17.64
CA LEU A 116 -24.76 -4.28 -17.87
C LEU A 116 -25.18 -3.69 -19.23
N THR A 117 -24.50 -2.65 -19.71
CA THR A 117 -24.84 -1.98 -20.97
C THR A 117 -24.22 -2.62 -22.21
N ARG A 118 -23.15 -3.41 -22.07
CA ARG A 118 -22.54 -4.17 -23.18
C ARG A 118 -23.46 -5.24 -23.77
N GLY A 119 -24.43 -5.76 -23.01
CA GLY A 119 -25.29 -6.88 -23.41
C GLY A 119 -26.48 -6.57 -24.33
N ARG A 120 -26.72 -5.31 -24.75
CA ARG A 120 -28.01 -4.93 -25.38
C ARG A 120 -27.94 -4.45 -26.84
N ARG A 121 -26.93 -4.84 -27.61
CA ARG A 121 -26.86 -4.61 -29.07
C ARG A 121 -26.93 -5.90 -29.88
N ARG A 122 -28.08 -6.58 -29.88
CA ARG A 122 -28.51 -7.41 -31.01
C ARG A 122 -29.97 -7.05 -31.28
N GLY A 123 -30.17 -6.14 -32.23
CA GLY A 123 -31.51 -5.65 -32.59
C GLY A 123 -32.34 -6.75 -33.23
N SER A 124 -33.60 -6.88 -32.81
CA SER A 124 -34.56 -7.89 -33.25
C SER A 124 -35.22 -7.59 -34.62
N THR A 125 -34.48 -7.04 -35.59
CA THR A 125 -35.06 -6.65 -36.90
C THR A 125 -34.30 -7.16 -38.12
N GLU A 126 -33.62 -8.31 -38.03
CA GLU A 126 -33.19 -9.07 -39.20
C GLU A 126 -33.95 -10.40 -39.23
N LEU A 127 -35.17 -10.39 -39.79
CA LEU A 127 -35.87 -11.55 -40.38
C LEU A 127 -37.25 -11.09 -40.91
N ALA A 128 -37.24 -10.34 -42.00
CA ALA A 128 -38.40 -10.19 -42.87
C ALA A 128 -37.92 -9.72 -44.24
N THR A 129 -37.57 -10.67 -45.11
CA THR A 129 -37.84 -10.66 -46.57
C THR A 129 -37.11 -11.82 -47.22
N ALA A 130 -37.86 -12.87 -47.56
CA ALA A 130 -37.56 -13.74 -48.68
C ALA A 130 -38.92 -14.07 -49.32
N GLU A 131 -39.15 -13.55 -50.52
CA GLU A 131 -40.06 -14.16 -51.50
C GLU A 131 -39.35 -15.36 -52.16
#